data_AF-A0AA47MMS0-F1
#
_entry.id   AF-A0AA47MMS0-F1
#
_cell.length_a   1.000
_cell.length_b   1.000
_cell.length_c   1.000
_cell.angle_alpha   90.00
_cell.angle_beta   90.00
_cell.angle_gamma   90.00
#
_symmetry.space_group_name_H-M   'P 1'
#
loop_
_entity.id
_entity.type
_entity.pdbx_description
1 polymer ?
#
loop_
_entity_poly.entity_id
_entity_poly.type
_entity_poly.pdbx_seq_one_letter_code
_entity_poly.pdbx_strand_id
1 'polypeptide(L)'
;MADRAAFVCLCETFYCQRSRVLAQLNEEEEEELRVRNLIVQSSIPRIILKTGVEWGRLFDMDERTFYRHLRVNHAQFDYITEVLRQQGLDREQEDNEIPLKQKVSLFLWYLANQNSFRELSDKFDVAQSSAHRCVVEVLQTLCTMVPTFINWFTECEKLSVSAAFRAMCGIENIIGAIDGCHIKLQRPPIRGGDYLNRKGYYSIVLQGIVDSRGKFRDIFVGAPGRVHDSRILRKSTFFERSAEKMGGYMLLGDSAYISREYAFITTPKRDNGALTIHDQRQNTQISRGRVVVEQAFGRLKCKWRRLRDLQNTRLDVVVMLIMSACMLHNLCAGPIDICEDHPAGCPRHEDENI
;
A
#
# COMPACT_ATOMS: atom_id res chain seq x y z
N MET A 1 37.41 22.73 47.35
CA MET A 1 37.54 23.49 46.08
C MET A 1 38.10 22.67 44.91
N ALA A 2 38.41 21.37 45.06
CA ALA A 2 38.98 20.54 43.98
C ALA A 2 37.95 19.80 43.09
N ASP A 3 36.65 19.81 43.43
CA ASP A 3 35.65 18.96 42.76
C ASP A 3 34.79 19.64 41.68
N ARG A 4 34.89 20.97 41.53
CA ARG A 4 34.18 21.69 40.45
C ARG A 4 34.99 21.81 39.16
N ALA A 5 36.32 21.76 39.25
CA ALA A 5 37.20 21.87 38.08
C ALA A 5 37.24 20.58 37.25
N ALA A 6 37.17 19.41 37.92
CA ALA A 6 37.15 18.11 37.25
C ALA A 6 35.85 17.85 36.45
N PHE A 7 34.71 18.31 36.97
CA PHE A 7 33.41 18.15 36.29
C PHE A 7 33.27 19.06 35.05
N VAL A 8 33.80 20.28 35.10
CA VAL A 8 33.82 21.20 33.94
C VAL A 8 34.74 20.68 32.84
N CYS A 9 35.92 20.13 33.19
CA CYS A 9 36.87 19.58 32.23
C CYS A 9 36.32 18.32 31.50
N LEU A 10 35.59 17.45 32.21
CA LEU A 10 34.90 16.28 31.63
C LEU A 10 33.73 16.68 30.72
N CYS A 11 32.96 17.71 31.09
CA CYS A 11 31.88 18.23 30.22
C CYS A 11 32.42 18.88 28.94
N GLU A 12 33.54 19.62 28.99
CA GLU A 12 34.15 20.25 27.81
C GLU A 12 34.78 19.23 26.86
N THR A 13 35.41 18.17 27.37
CA THR A 13 35.93 17.07 26.54
C THR A 13 34.80 16.26 25.89
N PHE A 14 33.68 16.02 26.59
CA PHE A 14 32.50 15.36 26.03
C PHE A 14 31.78 16.24 24.99
N TYR A 15 31.71 17.56 25.21
CA TYR A 15 31.15 18.50 24.23
C TYR A 15 32.03 18.58 22.97
N CYS A 16 33.36 18.59 23.12
CA CYS A 16 34.30 18.64 22.00
C CYS A 16 34.30 17.33 21.19
N GLN A 17 34.19 16.16 21.85
CA GLN A 17 34.00 14.87 21.18
C GLN A 17 32.64 14.78 20.48
N ARG A 18 31.56 15.23 21.12
CA ARG A 18 30.22 15.25 20.51
C ARG A 18 30.17 16.18 19.29
N SER A 19 30.79 17.35 19.35
CA SER A 19 30.88 18.26 18.20
C SER A 19 31.71 17.69 17.05
N ARG A 20 32.78 16.93 17.35
CA ARG A 20 33.55 16.22 16.31
C ARG A 20 32.77 15.07 15.68
N VAL A 21 32.04 14.28 16.47
CA VAL A 21 31.19 13.19 15.96
C VAL A 21 30.03 13.75 15.13
N LEU A 22 29.39 14.84 15.58
CA LEU A 22 28.35 15.52 14.80
C LEU A 22 28.89 16.15 13.51
N ALA A 23 30.13 16.66 13.52
CA ALA A 23 30.77 17.15 12.30
C ALA A 23 31.08 16.01 11.31
N GLN A 24 31.54 14.85 11.79
CA GLN A 24 31.80 13.67 10.96
C GLN A 24 30.52 13.07 10.38
N LEU A 25 29.44 13.01 11.17
CA LEU A 25 28.12 12.56 10.70
C LEU A 25 27.54 13.52 9.66
N ASN A 26 27.73 14.84 9.84
CA ASN A 26 27.31 15.83 8.85
C ASN A 26 28.16 15.78 7.57
N GLU A 27 29.46 15.48 7.67
CA GLU A 27 30.33 15.27 6.50
C GLU A 27 29.95 14.00 5.74
N GLU A 28 29.66 12.89 6.43
CA GLU A 28 29.14 11.65 5.81
C GLU A 28 27.77 11.87 5.16
N GLU A 29 26.85 12.60 5.81
CA GLU A 29 25.56 12.96 5.23
C GLU A 29 25.71 13.90 4.02
N GLU A 30 26.65 14.85 4.05
CA GLU A 30 26.96 15.71 2.89
C GLU A 30 27.60 14.92 1.74
N GLU A 31 28.48 13.97 2.04
CA GLU A 31 29.10 13.08 1.06
C GLU A 31 28.04 12.18 0.40
N GLU A 32 27.13 11.60 1.18
CA GLU A 32 25.97 10.85 0.67
C GLU A 32 25.06 11.75 -0.18
N LEU A 33 24.78 12.98 0.25
CA LEU A 33 23.99 13.93 -0.52
C LEU A 33 24.70 14.31 -1.83
N ARG A 34 26.03 14.46 -1.81
CA ARG A 34 26.85 14.74 -2.99
C ARG A 34 26.85 13.56 -3.96
N VAL A 35 27.03 12.32 -3.48
CA VAL A 35 26.93 11.12 -4.29
C VAL A 35 25.53 10.99 -4.88
N ARG A 36 24.48 11.25 -4.10
CA ARG A 36 23.09 11.26 -4.57
C ARG A 36 22.86 12.34 -5.63
N ASN A 37 23.41 13.53 -5.45
CA ASN A 37 23.34 14.62 -6.43
C ASN A 37 24.16 14.33 -7.69
N LEU A 38 25.31 13.67 -7.58
CA LEU A 38 26.12 13.20 -8.71
C LEU A 38 25.40 12.09 -9.50
N ILE A 39 24.67 11.20 -8.83
CA ILE A 39 23.79 10.19 -9.46
C ILE A 39 22.57 10.84 -10.13
N VAL A 40 22.09 11.98 -9.61
CA VAL A 40 21.03 12.77 -10.26
C VAL A 40 21.56 13.52 -11.48
N GLN A 41 22.84 13.90 -11.50
CA GLN A 41 23.49 14.62 -12.61
C GLN A 41 24.06 13.70 -13.70
N SER A 42 24.34 12.42 -13.40
CA SER A 42 24.72 11.44 -14.41
C SER A 42 23.50 11.09 -15.26
N SER A 43 23.45 11.67 -16.45
CA SER A 43 22.40 11.43 -17.43
C SER A 43 22.59 10.04 -18.03
N ILE A 44 22.14 9.00 -17.33
CA ILE A 44 21.97 7.67 -17.93
C ILE A 44 21.02 7.89 -19.12
N PRO A 45 21.41 7.51 -20.35
CA PRO A 45 20.53 7.68 -21.50
C PRO A 45 19.22 6.98 -21.20
N ARG A 46 18.14 7.76 -21.06
CA ARG A 46 16.80 7.21 -20.85
C ARG A 46 16.49 6.36 -22.07
N ILE A 47 16.44 5.03 -21.88
CA ILE A 47 15.85 4.15 -22.87
C ILE A 47 14.34 4.45 -22.86
N ILE A 48 13.94 5.37 -23.72
CA ILE A 48 12.52 5.62 -23.97
C ILE A 48 12.05 4.44 -24.82
N LEU A 49 11.19 3.60 -24.27
CA LEU A 49 10.42 2.63 -25.05
C LEU A 49 9.56 3.42 -26.04
N LYS A 50 10.07 3.59 -27.26
CA LYS A 50 9.26 4.02 -28.38
C LYS A 50 8.20 2.95 -28.59
N THR A 51 6.99 3.40 -28.92
CA THR A 51 5.86 2.55 -29.28
C THR A 51 6.28 1.47 -30.29
N GLY A 52 5.96 0.20 -29.98
CA GLY A 52 6.11 -0.95 -30.88
C GLY A 52 7.31 -1.88 -30.59
N VAL A 53 6.98 -3.15 -30.38
CA VAL A 53 7.78 -4.40 -30.51
C VAL A 53 8.92 -4.71 -29.51
N GLU A 54 9.53 -3.74 -28.83
CA GLU A 54 10.71 -4.00 -27.97
C GLU A 54 10.39 -4.16 -26.49
N TRP A 55 9.22 -4.72 -26.14
CA TRP A 55 8.86 -4.98 -24.73
C TRP A 55 9.89 -5.88 -24.04
N GLY A 56 10.58 -6.75 -24.79
CA GLY A 56 11.68 -7.58 -24.27
C GLY A 56 12.83 -6.77 -23.68
N ARG A 57 13.08 -5.54 -24.20
CA ARG A 57 14.12 -4.66 -23.64
C ARG A 57 13.82 -4.18 -22.24
N LEU A 58 12.59 -4.34 -21.73
CA LEU A 58 12.28 -4.08 -20.33
C LEU A 58 13.23 -4.84 -19.41
N PHE A 59 13.55 -6.09 -19.72
CA PHE A 59 14.34 -6.95 -18.84
C PHE A 59 15.83 -6.64 -18.84
N ASP A 60 16.29 -5.81 -19.79
CA ASP A 60 17.68 -5.37 -19.88
C ASP A 60 17.89 -3.97 -19.28
N MET A 61 16.83 -3.35 -18.76
CA MET A 61 16.89 -2.01 -18.17
C MET A 61 17.56 -2.04 -16.79
N ASP A 62 18.10 -0.89 -16.39
CA ASP A 62 18.53 -0.71 -15.01
C ASP A 62 17.33 -0.77 -14.04
N GLU A 63 17.61 -1.11 -12.79
CA GLU A 63 16.60 -1.33 -11.74
C GLU A 63 15.65 -0.14 -11.55
N ARG A 64 16.18 1.08 -11.64
CA ARG A 64 15.40 2.30 -11.45
C ARG A 64 14.44 2.51 -12.62
N THR A 65 14.90 2.32 -13.85
CA THR A 65 14.05 2.44 -15.03
C THR A 65 12.99 1.34 -15.07
N PHE A 66 13.36 0.10 -14.76
CA PHE A 66 12.42 -1.03 -14.65
C PHE A 66 11.32 -0.77 -13.61
N TYR A 67 11.72 -0.35 -12.40
CA TYR A 67 10.80 -0.01 -11.32
C TYR A 67 9.86 1.13 -11.69
N ARG A 68 10.32 2.16 -12.41
CA ARG A 68 9.44 3.25 -12.86
C ARG A 68 8.30 2.78 -13.78
N HIS A 69 8.53 1.71 -14.55
CA HIS A 69 7.55 1.17 -15.48
C HIS A 69 6.60 0.16 -14.84
N LEU A 70 7.13 -0.78 -14.06
CA LEU A 70 6.37 -1.92 -13.54
C LEU A 70 6.09 -1.85 -12.03
N ARG A 71 6.74 -0.92 -11.32
CA ARG A 71 6.59 -0.68 -9.87
C ARG A 71 6.97 -1.87 -9.00
N VAL A 72 7.81 -2.73 -9.56
CA VAL A 72 8.47 -3.87 -8.93
C VAL A 72 9.90 -3.90 -9.41
N ASN A 73 10.80 -4.43 -8.59
CA ASN A 73 12.18 -4.68 -9.00
C ASN A 73 12.31 -6.01 -9.80
N HIS A 74 13.44 -6.26 -10.45
CA HIS A 74 13.63 -7.48 -11.24
C HIS A 74 13.40 -8.77 -10.43
N ALA A 75 13.92 -8.83 -9.20
CA ALA A 75 13.76 -10.00 -8.34
C ALA A 75 12.27 -10.25 -7.96
N GLN A 76 11.52 -9.20 -7.67
CA GLN A 76 10.08 -9.25 -7.43
C GLN A 76 9.33 -9.67 -8.69
N PHE A 77 9.72 -9.16 -9.86
CA PHE A 77 9.12 -9.54 -11.13
C PHE A 77 9.31 -11.02 -11.43
N ASP A 78 10.53 -11.54 -11.28
CA ASP A 78 10.81 -12.96 -11.49
C ASP A 78 10.05 -13.84 -10.50
N TYR A 79 9.96 -13.41 -9.23
CA TYR A 79 9.16 -14.10 -8.22
C TYR A 79 7.66 -14.12 -8.57
N ILE A 80 7.07 -12.98 -8.96
CA ILE A 80 5.66 -12.92 -9.40
C ILE A 80 5.43 -13.82 -10.60
N THR A 81 6.35 -13.80 -11.57
CA THR A 81 6.28 -14.61 -12.78
C THR A 81 6.29 -16.11 -12.44
N GLU A 82 7.19 -16.53 -11.56
CA GLU A 82 7.28 -17.92 -11.12
C GLU A 82 6.05 -18.36 -10.33
N VAL A 83 5.54 -17.49 -9.45
CA VAL A 83 4.32 -17.75 -8.71
C VAL A 83 3.12 -17.95 -9.65
N LEU A 84 2.98 -17.11 -10.67
CA LEU A 84 1.92 -17.23 -11.68
C LEU A 84 2.10 -18.46 -12.59
N ARG A 85 3.35 -18.81 -12.91
CA ARG A 85 3.69 -20.06 -13.61
C ARG A 85 3.17 -21.29 -12.85
N GLN A 86 3.41 -21.35 -11.54
CA GLN A 86 2.98 -22.47 -10.71
C GLN A 86 1.46 -22.62 -10.64
N GLN A 87 0.72 -21.52 -10.78
CA GLN A 87 -0.75 -21.53 -10.90
C GLN A 87 -1.25 -21.93 -12.29
N GLY A 88 -0.36 -22.21 -13.24
CA GLY A 88 -0.69 -22.74 -14.56
C GLY A 88 -1.01 -21.70 -15.63
N LEU A 89 -0.60 -20.44 -15.44
CA LEU A 89 -0.80 -19.37 -16.41
C LEU A 89 -0.05 -19.59 -17.75
N ASP A 90 0.85 -20.58 -17.79
CA ASP A 90 1.63 -20.99 -18.96
C ASP A 90 1.18 -22.32 -19.59
N ARG A 91 0.12 -22.98 -19.08
CA ARG A 91 -0.24 -24.36 -19.45
C ARG A 91 -0.98 -24.50 -20.78
N GLU A 92 -1.41 -23.40 -21.40
CA GLU A 92 -2.19 -23.40 -22.65
C GLU A 92 -1.46 -22.75 -23.83
N GLN A 93 -0.14 -22.99 -23.96
CA GLN A 93 0.64 -22.47 -25.08
C GLN A 93 0.21 -23.11 -26.42
N GLU A 94 -0.79 -22.50 -27.06
CA GLU A 94 -1.01 -22.59 -28.50
C GLU A 94 0.03 -21.72 -29.24
N ASP A 95 0.29 -22.01 -30.54
CA ASP A 95 1.29 -21.31 -31.38
C ASP A 95 1.11 -19.78 -31.48
N ASN A 96 -0.01 -19.22 -31.00
CA ASN A 96 -0.33 -17.79 -31.01
C ASN A 96 -0.55 -17.17 -29.60
N GLU A 97 -0.18 -17.87 -28.53
CA GLU A 97 -0.39 -17.37 -27.18
C GLU A 97 0.68 -16.37 -26.74
N ILE A 98 0.28 -15.36 -25.95
CA ILE A 98 1.20 -14.36 -25.40
C ILE A 98 2.13 -15.04 -24.37
N PRO A 99 3.46 -14.96 -24.52
CA PRO A 99 4.42 -15.49 -23.55
C PRO A 99 4.16 -15.03 -22.11
N LEU A 100 4.38 -15.91 -21.12
CA LEU A 100 4.12 -15.62 -19.70
C LEU A 100 4.76 -14.31 -19.23
N LYS A 101 6.06 -14.09 -19.51
CA LYS A 101 6.76 -12.85 -19.13
C LYS A 101 6.10 -11.61 -19.76
N GLN A 102 5.60 -11.71 -20.99
CA GLN A 102 4.86 -10.64 -21.64
C GLN A 102 3.50 -10.41 -20.98
N LYS A 103 2.76 -11.48 -20.63
CA LYS A 103 1.49 -11.39 -19.88
C LYS A 103 1.68 -10.64 -18.56
N VAL A 104 2.69 -11.03 -17.79
CA VAL A 104 3.00 -10.41 -16.47
C VAL A 104 3.43 -8.96 -16.62
N SER A 105 4.34 -8.65 -17.57
CA SER A 105 4.76 -7.27 -17.84
C SER A 105 3.61 -6.39 -18.30
N LEU A 106 2.73 -6.91 -19.18
CA LEU A 106 1.54 -6.20 -19.66
C LEU A 106 0.60 -5.87 -18.50
N PHE A 107 0.32 -6.83 -17.63
CA PHE A 107 -0.54 -6.64 -16.47
C PHE A 107 0.06 -5.64 -15.46
N LEU A 108 1.33 -5.80 -15.08
CA LEU A 108 1.99 -4.89 -14.15
C LEU A 108 2.07 -3.47 -14.71
N TRP A 109 2.35 -3.32 -16.00
CA TRP A 109 2.31 -2.00 -16.66
C TRP A 109 0.91 -1.40 -16.59
N TYR A 110 -0.13 -2.19 -16.87
CA TYR A 110 -1.52 -1.75 -16.81
C TYR A 110 -1.93 -1.27 -15.41
N LEU A 111 -1.45 -1.95 -14.36
CA LEU A 111 -1.74 -1.63 -12.97
C LEU A 111 -0.92 -0.42 -12.45
N ALA A 112 0.34 -0.33 -12.85
CA ALA A 112 1.28 0.74 -12.47
C ALA A 112 0.97 2.10 -13.14
N ASN A 113 0.30 2.09 -14.30
CA ASN A 113 0.08 3.27 -15.14
C ASN A 113 -1.42 3.48 -15.44
N GLN A 114 -1.76 4.63 -16.03
CA GLN A 114 -3.15 4.97 -16.42
C GLN A 114 -3.42 4.82 -17.94
N ASN A 115 -2.54 4.14 -18.67
CA ASN A 115 -2.65 3.99 -20.11
C ASN A 115 -3.97 3.35 -20.58
N SER A 116 -4.43 3.72 -21.78
CA SER A 116 -5.55 3.03 -22.42
C SER A 116 -5.13 1.65 -22.93
N PHE A 117 -6.10 0.76 -23.17
CA PHE A 117 -5.79 -0.54 -23.80
C PHE A 117 -5.16 -0.39 -25.18
N ARG A 118 -5.46 0.69 -25.93
CA ARG A 118 -4.80 1.01 -27.20
C ARG A 118 -3.30 1.22 -27.01
N GLU A 119 -2.91 2.12 -26.11
CA GLU A 119 -1.50 2.40 -25.82
C GLU A 119 -0.77 1.17 -25.25
N LEU A 120 -1.47 0.38 -24.43
CA LEU A 120 -0.92 -0.87 -23.89
C LEU A 120 -0.69 -1.90 -25.00
N SER A 121 -1.63 -2.02 -25.92
CA SER A 121 -1.55 -2.92 -27.09
C SER A 121 -0.40 -2.56 -28.01
N ASP A 122 -0.29 -1.27 -28.37
CA ASP A 122 0.80 -0.77 -29.22
C ASP A 122 2.17 -0.98 -28.57
N LYS A 123 2.23 -0.98 -27.23
CA LYS A 123 3.47 -1.17 -26.47
C LYS A 123 3.92 -2.62 -26.40
N PHE A 124 2.97 -3.52 -26.17
CA PHE A 124 3.26 -4.94 -26.03
C PHE A 124 3.09 -5.71 -27.33
N ASP A 125 2.76 -5.05 -28.44
CA ASP A 125 2.53 -5.66 -29.76
C ASP A 125 1.51 -6.81 -29.71
N VAL A 126 0.35 -6.51 -29.12
CA VAL A 126 -0.76 -7.45 -28.99
C VAL A 126 -2.05 -6.77 -29.39
N ALA A 127 -3.04 -7.51 -29.91
CA ALA A 127 -4.37 -6.96 -30.15
C ALA A 127 -5.04 -6.47 -28.85
N GLN A 128 -5.84 -5.41 -28.91
CA GLN A 128 -6.57 -4.87 -27.75
C GLN A 128 -7.45 -5.89 -27.03
N SER A 129 -8.10 -6.76 -27.80
CA SER A 129 -8.89 -7.88 -27.26
C SER A 129 -8.02 -8.87 -26.49
N SER A 130 -6.83 -9.20 -27.00
CA SER A 130 -5.86 -10.07 -26.34
C SER A 130 -5.26 -9.43 -25.09
N ALA A 131 -4.94 -8.14 -25.11
CA ALA A 131 -4.49 -7.41 -23.93
C ALA A 131 -5.54 -7.42 -22.82
N HIS A 132 -6.81 -7.19 -23.15
CA HIS A 132 -7.90 -7.26 -22.19
C HIS A 132 -8.07 -8.69 -21.62
N ARG A 133 -8.04 -9.71 -22.47
CA ARG A 133 -8.12 -11.12 -22.03
C ARG A 133 -6.98 -11.45 -21.08
N CYS A 134 -5.75 -11.10 -21.44
CA CYS A 134 -4.55 -11.28 -20.62
C CYS A 134 -4.69 -10.62 -19.24
N VAL A 135 -5.17 -9.37 -19.17
CA VAL A 135 -5.38 -8.69 -17.88
C VAL A 135 -6.39 -9.45 -17.02
N VAL A 136 -7.52 -9.88 -17.59
CA VAL A 136 -8.55 -10.62 -16.84
C VAL A 136 -8.04 -11.97 -16.37
N GLU A 137 -7.30 -12.70 -17.21
CA GLU A 137 -6.71 -14.00 -16.90
C GLU A 137 -5.73 -13.87 -15.71
N VAL A 138 -4.79 -12.92 -15.78
CA VAL A 138 -3.85 -12.64 -14.69
C VAL A 138 -4.59 -12.24 -13.41
N LEU A 139 -5.64 -11.42 -13.51
CA LEU A 139 -6.45 -11.03 -12.35
C LEU A 139 -7.14 -12.22 -11.69
N GLN A 140 -7.72 -13.12 -12.48
CA GLN A 140 -8.38 -14.32 -11.97
C GLN A 140 -7.38 -15.20 -11.23
N THR A 141 -6.19 -15.43 -11.81
CA THR A 141 -5.12 -16.19 -11.17
C THR A 141 -4.62 -15.52 -9.90
N LEU A 142 -4.39 -14.22 -9.88
CA LEU A 142 -3.96 -13.51 -8.66
C LEU A 142 -5.03 -13.58 -7.57
N CYS A 143 -6.32 -13.48 -7.92
CA CYS A 143 -7.41 -13.53 -6.94
C CYS A 143 -7.49 -14.87 -6.20
N THR A 144 -7.14 -16.00 -6.81
CA THR A 144 -7.09 -17.30 -6.11
C THR A 144 -6.01 -17.34 -5.03
N MET A 145 -4.98 -16.50 -5.17
CA MET A 145 -3.83 -16.45 -4.28
C MET A 145 -3.96 -15.42 -3.16
N VAL A 146 -4.94 -14.53 -3.22
CA VAL A 146 -5.17 -13.48 -2.20
C VAL A 146 -5.15 -14.04 -0.77
N PRO A 147 -5.81 -15.17 -0.44
CA PRO A 147 -5.78 -15.72 0.92
C PRO A 147 -4.39 -16.14 1.41
N THR A 148 -3.46 -16.43 0.50
CA THR A 148 -2.07 -16.81 0.84
C THR A 148 -1.26 -15.60 1.29
N PHE A 149 -1.50 -14.42 0.71
CA PHE A 149 -0.73 -13.20 0.99
C PHE A 149 -1.45 -12.21 1.92
N ILE A 150 -2.77 -12.31 2.01
CA ILE A 150 -3.61 -11.54 2.93
C ILE A 150 -4.30 -12.57 3.83
N ASN A 151 -3.59 -12.94 4.88
CA ASN A 151 -4.08 -13.84 5.91
C ASN A 151 -4.05 -13.14 7.27
N TRP A 152 -4.86 -13.68 8.17
CA TRP A 152 -4.90 -13.22 9.55
C TRP A 152 -3.66 -13.70 10.31
N PHE A 153 -3.28 -12.95 11.35
CA PHE A 153 -2.11 -13.23 12.16
C PHE A 153 -2.19 -14.60 12.84
N THR A 154 -1.03 -15.27 12.92
CA THR A 154 -0.77 -16.31 13.91
C THR A 154 -0.63 -15.70 15.31
N GLU A 155 -0.77 -16.51 16.37
CA GLU A 155 -0.61 -16.03 17.75
C GLU A 155 0.78 -15.43 18.01
N CYS A 156 1.84 -16.04 17.45
CA CYS A 156 3.20 -15.50 17.53
C CYS A 156 3.32 -14.13 16.85
N GLU A 157 2.68 -13.93 15.69
CA GLU A 157 2.68 -12.64 15.01
C GLU A 157 1.92 -11.58 15.80
N LYS A 158 0.78 -11.93 16.41
CA LYS A 158 -0.01 -10.98 17.23
C LYS A 158 0.83 -10.36 18.35
N LEU A 159 1.66 -11.16 19.02
CA LEU A 159 2.57 -10.67 20.07
C LEU A 159 3.57 -9.64 19.54
N SER A 160 4.25 -9.96 18.42
CA SER A 160 5.25 -9.06 17.84
C SER A 160 4.63 -7.77 17.27
N VAL A 161 3.48 -7.88 16.62
CA VAL A 161 2.76 -6.71 16.08
C VAL A 161 2.20 -5.84 17.20
N SER A 162 1.69 -6.44 18.27
CA SER A 162 1.26 -5.71 19.46
C SER A 162 2.38 -4.94 20.12
N ALA A 163 3.58 -5.53 20.25
CA ALA A 163 4.75 -4.83 20.76
C ALA A 163 5.14 -3.66 19.85
N ALA A 164 5.07 -3.83 18.53
CA ALA A 164 5.35 -2.77 17.56
C ALA A 164 4.36 -1.60 17.65
N PHE A 165 3.05 -1.87 17.80
CA PHE A 165 2.06 -0.80 18.01
C PHE A 165 2.22 -0.11 19.36
N ARG A 166 2.56 -0.86 20.42
CA ARG A 166 2.89 -0.27 21.72
C ARG A 166 4.06 0.71 21.60
N ALA A 167 5.12 0.34 20.87
CA ALA A 167 6.25 1.23 20.61
C ALA A 167 5.85 2.45 19.74
N MET A 168 4.95 2.27 18.78
CA MET A 168 4.52 3.31 17.84
C MET A 168 3.58 4.36 18.48
N CYS A 169 2.61 3.93 19.28
CA CYS A 169 1.54 4.80 19.78
C CYS A 169 1.32 4.74 21.30
N GLY A 170 1.94 3.79 22.00
CA GLY A 170 1.84 3.65 23.46
C GLY A 170 0.54 2.99 23.94
N ILE A 171 -0.17 2.26 23.07
CA ILE A 171 -1.40 1.53 23.40
C ILE A 171 -1.11 0.03 23.39
N GLU A 172 -1.54 -0.66 24.44
CA GLU A 172 -1.41 -2.12 24.58
C GLU A 172 -2.37 -2.90 23.68
N ASN A 173 -1.99 -4.14 23.39
CA ASN A 173 -2.84 -5.14 22.73
C ASN A 173 -3.40 -4.71 21.36
N ILE A 174 -2.80 -3.72 20.69
CA ILE A 174 -3.20 -3.30 19.34
C ILE A 174 -2.48 -4.16 18.31
N ILE A 175 -3.22 -4.87 17.45
CA ILE A 175 -2.61 -5.69 16.39
C ILE A 175 -2.82 -5.13 14.98
N GLY A 176 -3.58 -4.05 14.85
CA GLY A 176 -3.79 -3.45 13.54
C GLY A 176 -4.58 -2.15 13.60
N ALA A 177 -4.66 -1.49 12.45
CA ALA A 177 -5.54 -0.36 12.22
C ALA A 177 -6.49 -0.69 11.07
N ILE A 178 -7.77 -0.34 11.23
CA ILE A 178 -8.83 -0.54 10.25
C ILE A 178 -9.29 0.81 9.72
N ASP A 179 -9.47 0.89 8.40
CA ASP A 179 -10.07 2.06 7.76
C ASP A 179 -10.70 1.73 6.41
N GLY A 180 -11.60 2.60 5.97
CA GLY A 180 -12.18 2.59 4.63
C GLY A 180 -11.38 3.46 3.67
N CYS A 181 -11.35 3.09 2.38
CA CYS A 181 -10.70 3.85 1.33
C CYS A 181 -11.58 3.88 0.09
N HIS A 182 -11.87 5.08 -0.43
CA HIS A 182 -12.62 5.21 -1.67
C HIS A 182 -11.69 5.02 -2.88
N ILE A 183 -12.05 4.10 -3.76
CA ILE A 183 -11.41 3.92 -5.07
C ILE A 183 -12.35 4.54 -6.10
N LYS A 184 -11.88 5.61 -6.76
CA LYS A 184 -12.65 6.33 -7.76
C LYS A 184 -12.88 5.45 -8.99
N LEU A 185 -14.11 5.50 -9.52
CA LEU A 185 -14.51 4.75 -10.69
C LEU A 185 -15.30 5.62 -11.66
N GLN A 186 -15.21 5.28 -12.94
CA GLN A 186 -16.12 5.78 -13.96
C GLN A 186 -17.53 5.33 -13.63
N ARG A 187 -18.51 6.23 -13.78
CA ARG A 187 -19.93 5.95 -13.49
C ARG A 187 -20.33 4.55 -14.02
N PRO A 188 -20.75 3.64 -13.14
CA PRO A 188 -21.12 2.31 -13.56
C PRO A 188 -22.45 2.39 -14.31
N PRO A 189 -22.72 1.46 -15.24
CA PRO A 189 -23.96 1.40 -16.02
C PRO A 189 -25.15 0.89 -15.18
N ILE A 190 -25.22 1.29 -13.91
CA ILE A 190 -26.24 0.91 -12.96
C ILE A 190 -27.11 2.14 -12.70
N ARG A 191 -28.43 1.94 -12.66
CA ARG A 191 -29.38 3.00 -12.32
C ARG A 191 -29.25 3.36 -10.84
N GLY A 192 -29.27 4.66 -10.54
CA GLY A 192 -29.19 5.16 -9.16
C GLY A 192 -27.87 5.84 -8.83
N GLY A 193 -27.68 6.14 -7.55
CA GLY A 193 -26.53 6.88 -7.02
C GLY A 193 -25.79 6.16 -5.90
N ASP A 194 -25.91 4.83 -5.81
CA ASP A 194 -25.36 4.06 -4.69
C ASP A 194 -23.83 4.12 -4.63
N TYR A 195 -23.19 4.24 -5.80
CA TYR A 195 -21.74 4.44 -5.92
C TYR A 195 -21.34 5.91 -5.82
N LEU A 196 -22.29 6.86 -5.87
CA LEU A 196 -22.01 8.27 -5.69
C LEU A 196 -21.78 8.56 -4.20
N ASN A 197 -20.56 8.92 -3.87
CA ASN A 197 -20.18 9.24 -2.50
C ASN A 197 -20.57 10.68 -2.12
N ARG A 198 -20.27 11.04 -0.87
CA ARG A 198 -20.55 12.37 -0.31
C ARG A 198 -19.75 13.50 -0.96
N LYS A 199 -18.64 13.18 -1.60
CA LYS A 199 -17.75 14.11 -2.31
C LYS A 199 -18.14 14.29 -3.78
N GLY A 200 -19.26 13.69 -4.22
CA GLY A 200 -19.83 13.94 -5.55
C GLY A 200 -19.21 13.14 -6.70
N TYR A 201 -18.39 12.12 -6.42
CA TYR A 201 -17.86 11.22 -7.45
C TYR A 201 -18.24 9.76 -7.18
N TYR A 202 -18.20 8.94 -8.24
CA TYR A 202 -18.48 7.52 -8.13
C TYR A 202 -17.28 6.78 -7.56
N SER A 203 -17.50 5.93 -6.56
CA SER A 203 -16.44 5.15 -5.92
C SER A 203 -16.93 3.82 -5.39
N ILE A 204 -15.97 2.91 -5.24
CA ILE A 204 -16.12 1.63 -4.56
C ILE A 204 -15.22 1.67 -3.33
N VAL A 205 -15.69 1.11 -2.21
CA VAL A 205 -14.94 1.14 -0.96
C VAL A 205 -14.10 -0.12 -0.84
N LEU A 206 -12.82 0.08 -0.54
CA LEU A 206 -11.88 -0.90 -0.01
C LEU A 206 -11.78 -0.66 1.50
N GLN A 207 -12.27 -1.58 2.32
CA GLN A 207 -11.97 -1.60 3.75
C GLN A 207 -10.77 -2.52 3.97
N GLY A 208 -9.79 -2.06 4.75
CA GLY A 208 -8.56 -2.81 5.00
C GLY A 208 -8.19 -2.76 6.47
N ILE A 209 -7.75 -3.90 7.00
CA ILE A 209 -7.03 -3.99 8.27
C ILE A 209 -5.56 -4.16 7.94
N VAL A 210 -4.71 -3.31 8.49
CA VAL A 210 -3.26 -3.39 8.27
C VAL A 210 -2.49 -3.57 9.58
N ASP A 211 -1.35 -4.24 9.50
CA ASP A 211 -0.41 -4.37 10.61
C ASP A 211 0.48 -3.12 10.78
N SER A 212 1.36 -3.15 11.77
CA SER A 212 2.29 -2.05 12.07
C SER A 212 3.29 -1.74 10.95
N ARG A 213 3.41 -2.62 9.95
CA ARG A 213 4.27 -2.44 8.77
C ARG A 213 3.47 -1.99 7.54
N GLY A 214 2.16 -1.80 7.67
CA GLY A 214 1.28 -1.44 6.56
C GLY A 214 0.99 -2.58 5.59
N LYS A 215 1.14 -3.85 6.02
CA LYS A 215 0.67 -5.01 5.27
C LYS A 215 -0.81 -5.24 5.55
N PHE A 216 -1.59 -5.50 4.50
CA PHE A 216 -3.00 -5.86 4.63
C PHE A 216 -3.13 -7.26 5.24
N ARG A 217 -3.97 -7.40 6.27
CA ARG A 217 -4.22 -8.68 6.98
C ARG A 217 -5.65 -9.16 6.81
N ASP A 218 -6.53 -8.24 6.47
CA ASP A 218 -7.89 -8.50 6.04
C ASP A 218 -8.32 -7.38 5.10
N ILE A 219 -9.07 -7.72 4.06
CA ILE A 219 -9.64 -6.73 3.13
C ILE A 219 -11.09 -7.09 2.82
N PHE A 220 -11.92 -6.08 2.64
CA PHE A 220 -13.24 -6.19 2.04
C PHE A 220 -13.34 -5.19 0.90
N VAL A 221 -13.67 -5.70 -0.30
CA VAL A 221 -13.74 -4.91 -1.53
C VAL A 221 -15.11 -5.09 -2.14
N GLY A 222 -15.71 -4.00 -2.63
CA GLY A 222 -16.91 -4.09 -3.47
C GLY A 222 -18.08 -3.24 -3.01
N ALA A 223 -18.02 -2.68 -1.80
CA ALA A 223 -19.11 -1.89 -1.27
C ALA A 223 -19.31 -0.58 -2.06
N PRO A 224 -20.55 -0.17 -2.36
CA PRO A 224 -20.82 1.12 -2.99
C PRO A 224 -20.34 2.30 -2.15
N GLY A 225 -19.83 3.36 -2.79
CA GLY A 225 -19.27 4.55 -2.15
C GLY A 225 -20.20 5.35 -1.23
N ARG A 226 -21.51 5.07 -1.21
CA ARG A 226 -22.45 5.66 -0.25
C ARG A 226 -22.49 4.90 1.08
N VAL A 227 -22.05 3.65 1.10
CA VAL A 227 -22.13 2.78 2.27
C VAL A 227 -21.08 3.21 3.31
N HIS A 228 -21.52 3.29 4.56
CA HIS A 228 -20.65 3.59 5.69
C HIS A 228 -19.74 2.41 6.06
N ASP A 229 -18.50 2.71 6.45
CA ASP A 229 -17.47 1.72 6.79
C ASP A 229 -17.90 0.72 7.87
N SER A 230 -18.60 1.17 8.91
CA SER A 230 -19.13 0.25 9.93
C SER A 230 -20.14 -0.74 9.38
N ARG A 231 -20.95 -0.36 8.37
CA ARG A 231 -21.87 -1.29 7.70
C ARG A 231 -21.13 -2.28 6.81
N ILE A 232 -19.98 -1.88 6.27
CA ILE A 232 -19.10 -2.78 5.50
C ILE A 232 -18.52 -3.83 6.44
N LEU A 233 -17.97 -3.40 7.58
CA LEU A 233 -17.41 -4.30 8.59
C LEU A 233 -18.44 -5.33 9.05
N ARG A 234 -19.67 -4.90 9.37
CA ARG A 234 -20.73 -5.82 9.79
C ARG A 234 -21.07 -6.91 8.77
N LYS A 235 -20.82 -6.66 7.48
CA LYS A 235 -21.06 -7.61 6.38
C LYS A 235 -19.82 -8.42 6.01
N SER A 236 -18.66 -8.15 6.61
CA SER A 236 -17.43 -8.84 6.27
C SER A 236 -17.33 -10.19 6.98
N THR A 237 -16.68 -11.15 6.32
CA THR A 237 -16.36 -12.46 6.90
C THR A 237 -15.43 -12.33 8.12
N PHE A 238 -14.68 -11.24 8.22
CA PHE A 238 -13.90 -10.91 9.39
C PHE A 238 -14.78 -10.73 10.63
N PHE A 239 -15.89 -9.99 10.51
CA PHE A 239 -16.74 -9.68 11.66
C PHE A 239 -17.39 -10.94 12.25
N GLU A 240 -17.81 -11.88 11.41
CA GLU A 240 -18.37 -13.17 11.82
C GLU A 240 -17.41 -13.97 12.71
N ARG A 241 -16.09 -13.85 12.46
CA ARG A 241 -15.03 -14.54 13.20
C ARG A 241 -14.22 -13.60 14.10
N SER A 242 -14.72 -12.39 14.37
CA SER A 242 -13.96 -11.36 15.08
C SER A 242 -13.55 -11.79 16.48
N ALA A 243 -14.43 -12.48 17.23
CA ALA A 243 -14.11 -12.97 18.57
C ALA A 243 -12.91 -13.96 18.57
N GLU A 244 -12.89 -14.90 17.63
CA GLU A 244 -11.79 -15.86 17.44
C GLU A 244 -10.52 -15.17 16.95
N LYS A 245 -10.65 -14.31 15.92
CA LYS A 245 -9.53 -13.60 15.30
C LYS A 245 -8.86 -12.62 16.25
N MET A 246 -9.63 -11.89 17.06
CA MET A 246 -9.13 -10.85 17.96
C MET A 246 -8.68 -11.41 19.30
N GLY A 247 -9.44 -12.35 19.89
CA GLY A 247 -9.17 -12.82 21.25
C GLY A 247 -9.15 -11.65 22.24
N GLY A 248 -8.00 -11.42 22.89
CA GLY A 248 -7.77 -10.29 23.80
C GLY A 248 -7.16 -9.03 23.15
N TYR A 249 -6.95 -9.05 21.84
CA TYR A 249 -6.37 -7.93 21.10
C TYR A 249 -7.45 -6.98 20.56
N MET A 250 -7.01 -5.79 20.14
CA MET A 250 -7.85 -4.72 19.63
C MET A 250 -7.27 -4.14 18.33
N LEU A 251 -8.12 -3.44 17.58
CA LEU A 251 -7.77 -2.64 16.41
C LEU A 251 -7.90 -1.16 16.74
N LEU A 252 -7.19 -0.31 16.00
CA LEU A 252 -7.47 1.13 15.96
C LEU A 252 -8.38 1.45 14.80
N GLY A 253 -9.45 2.21 15.04
CA GLY A 253 -10.41 2.60 14.01
C GLY A 253 -10.78 4.07 14.09
N ASP A 254 -11.36 4.57 13.01
CA ASP A 254 -11.91 5.91 12.95
C ASP A 254 -13.21 6.04 13.79
N SER A 255 -13.75 7.25 13.86
CA SER A 255 -14.98 7.51 14.61
C SER A 255 -16.25 6.89 14.00
N ALA A 256 -16.19 6.37 12.77
CA ALA A 256 -17.29 5.67 12.12
C ALA A 256 -17.53 4.27 12.70
N TYR A 257 -16.54 3.70 13.42
CA TYR A 257 -16.63 2.40 14.09
C TYR A 257 -17.10 2.47 15.56
N ILE A 258 -17.62 3.61 16.02
CA ILE A 258 -18.17 3.74 17.38
C ILE A 258 -19.47 2.92 17.49
N SER A 259 -19.40 1.69 18.00
CA SER A 259 -20.54 0.83 18.33
C SER A 259 -20.17 -0.24 19.36
N ARG A 260 -21.16 -0.69 20.16
CA ARG A 260 -20.99 -1.84 21.07
C ARG A 260 -20.69 -3.13 20.31
N GLU A 261 -21.19 -3.26 19.08
CA GLU A 261 -20.92 -4.41 18.21
C GLU A 261 -19.43 -4.51 17.83
N TYR A 262 -18.67 -3.40 17.92
CA TYR A 262 -17.26 -3.33 17.55
C TYR A 262 -16.36 -3.08 18.76
N ALA A 263 -16.64 -3.71 19.90
CA ALA A 263 -15.89 -3.51 21.15
C ALA A 263 -14.38 -3.83 21.02
N PHE A 264 -13.98 -4.59 20.00
CA PHE A 264 -12.58 -4.86 19.65
C PHE A 264 -11.91 -3.72 18.87
N ILE A 265 -12.59 -2.60 18.60
CA ILE A 265 -12.05 -1.42 17.91
C ILE A 265 -11.98 -0.25 18.88
N THR A 266 -10.77 0.24 19.11
CA THR A 266 -10.50 1.45 19.87
C THR A 266 -10.56 2.66 18.93
N THR A 267 -11.49 3.57 19.20
CA THR A 267 -11.75 4.78 18.40
C THR A 267 -11.54 6.04 19.22
N PRO A 268 -11.14 7.17 18.61
CA PRO A 268 -11.02 8.43 19.35
C PRO A 268 -12.39 8.90 19.87
N LYS A 269 -12.40 9.47 21.08
CA LYS A 269 -13.59 10.12 21.65
C LYS A 269 -13.92 11.37 20.84
N ARG A 270 -15.20 11.55 20.50
CA ARG A 270 -15.69 12.74 19.79
C ARG A 270 -15.49 13.98 20.66
N ASP A 271 -14.95 15.04 20.07
CA ASP A 271 -14.82 16.32 20.74
C ASP A 271 -16.16 17.05 20.74
N ASN A 272 -16.79 17.13 21.91
CA ASN A 272 -18.00 17.89 22.18
C ASN A 272 -17.71 19.11 23.07
N GLY A 273 -16.45 19.55 23.15
CA GLY A 273 -16.01 20.63 24.03
C GLY A 273 -15.75 20.21 25.47
N ALA A 274 -15.91 18.92 25.82
CA ALA A 274 -15.74 18.39 27.17
C ALA A 274 -14.64 17.31 27.29
N LEU A 275 -13.70 17.24 26.32
CA LEU A 275 -12.59 16.28 26.39
C LEU A 275 -11.64 16.64 27.53
N THR A 276 -11.37 15.67 28.41
CA THR A 276 -10.32 15.83 29.43
C THR A 276 -8.94 15.78 28.79
N ILE A 277 -7.90 16.24 29.51
CA ILE A 277 -6.49 16.11 29.09
C ILE A 277 -6.15 14.63 28.81
N HIS A 278 -6.72 13.71 29.60
CA HIS A 278 -6.53 12.28 29.39
C HIS A 278 -7.15 11.82 28.07
N ASP A 279 -8.36 12.27 27.75
CA ASP A 279 -9.03 11.93 26.48
C ASP A 279 -8.28 12.48 25.28
N GLN A 280 -7.75 13.70 25.37
CA GLN A 280 -6.94 14.31 24.32
C GLN A 280 -5.64 13.53 24.08
N ARG A 281 -4.99 13.06 25.15
CA ARG A 281 -3.80 12.20 25.06
C ARG A 281 -4.15 10.87 24.40
N GLN A 282 -5.22 10.20 24.83
CA GLN A 282 -5.67 8.95 24.21
C GLN A 282 -6.01 9.13 22.73
N ASN A 283 -6.76 10.17 22.38
CA ASN A 283 -7.07 10.50 20.98
C ASN A 283 -5.80 10.72 20.17
N THR A 284 -4.81 11.41 20.73
CA THR A 284 -3.50 11.61 20.08
C THR A 284 -2.78 10.28 19.85
N GLN A 285 -2.80 9.36 20.82
CA GLN A 285 -2.21 8.03 20.67
C GLN A 285 -2.92 7.21 19.58
N ILE A 286 -4.26 7.19 19.59
CA ILE A 286 -5.07 6.47 18.59
C ILE A 286 -4.78 7.03 17.18
N SER A 287 -4.80 8.35 17.04
CA SER A 287 -4.48 9.01 15.76
C SER A 287 -3.07 8.68 15.29
N ARG A 288 -2.06 8.64 16.18
CA ARG A 288 -0.69 8.25 15.82
C ARG A 288 -0.63 6.82 15.27
N GLY A 289 -1.30 5.87 15.92
CA GLY A 289 -1.33 4.49 15.45
C GLY A 289 -2.11 4.31 14.14
N ARG A 290 -3.19 5.07 13.92
CA ARG A 290 -3.97 5.02 12.66
C ARG A 290 -3.23 5.53 11.43
N VAL A 291 -2.19 6.35 11.58
CA VAL A 291 -1.41 6.83 10.43
C VAL A 291 -0.93 5.68 9.54
N VAL A 292 -0.67 4.48 10.11
CA VAL A 292 -0.19 3.33 9.33
C VAL A 292 -1.20 2.85 8.28
N VAL A 293 -2.51 2.89 8.56
CA VAL A 293 -3.54 2.43 7.60
C VAL A 293 -3.74 3.45 6.49
N GLU A 294 -3.75 4.74 6.82
CA GLU A 294 -3.76 5.82 5.82
C GLU A 294 -2.53 5.74 4.90
N GLN A 295 -1.34 5.53 5.48
CA GLN A 295 -0.11 5.35 4.71
C GLN A 295 -0.14 4.10 3.83
N ALA A 296 -0.69 2.99 4.31
CA ALA A 296 -0.81 1.77 3.52
C ALA A 296 -1.68 1.99 2.27
N PHE A 297 -2.83 2.65 2.41
CA PHE A 297 -3.67 3.03 1.27
C PHE A 297 -2.98 4.03 0.33
N GLY A 298 -2.30 5.03 0.88
CA GLY A 298 -1.52 5.98 0.08
C GLY A 298 -0.44 5.27 -0.75
N ARG A 299 0.33 4.38 -0.13
CA ARG A 299 1.36 3.58 -0.82
C ARG A 299 0.75 2.69 -1.90
N LEU A 300 -0.36 2.02 -1.59
CA LEU A 300 -1.11 1.19 -2.54
C LEU A 300 -1.49 1.98 -3.80
N LYS A 301 -2.09 3.17 -3.64
CA LYS A 301 -2.50 4.03 -4.77
C LYS A 301 -1.34 4.72 -5.49
N CYS A 302 -0.22 4.96 -4.81
CA CYS A 302 0.97 5.50 -5.43
C CYS A 302 1.69 4.46 -6.29
N LYS A 303 1.81 3.23 -5.77
CA LYS A 303 2.42 2.11 -6.48
C LYS A 303 1.56 1.69 -7.66
N TRP A 304 0.25 1.51 -7.43
CA TRP A 304 -0.70 1.06 -8.43
C TRP A 304 -1.60 2.22 -8.88
N ARG A 305 -1.05 3.10 -9.72
CA ARG A 305 -1.72 4.34 -10.14
C ARG A 305 -3.06 4.12 -10.83
N ARG A 306 -3.32 2.93 -11.36
CA ARG A 306 -4.62 2.54 -11.89
C ARG A 306 -5.74 2.68 -10.85
N LEU A 307 -5.45 2.46 -9.56
CA LEU A 307 -6.41 2.60 -8.46
C LEU A 307 -6.80 4.06 -8.15
N ARG A 308 -6.11 5.05 -8.69
CA ARG A 308 -6.49 6.46 -8.49
C ARG A 308 -7.70 6.86 -9.31
N ASP A 309 -7.87 6.25 -10.48
CA ASP A 309 -9.02 6.49 -11.35
C ASP A 309 -9.28 5.26 -12.26
N LEU A 310 -10.29 4.46 -11.90
CA LEU A 310 -10.66 3.27 -12.65
C LEU A 310 -11.65 3.61 -13.76
N GLN A 311 -11.19 3.51 -15.00
CA GLN A 311 -12.02 3.68 -16.21
C GLN A 311 -12.78 2.40 -16.60
N ASN A 312 -12.88 1.43 -15.70
CA ASN A 312 -13.58 0.17 -15.93
C ASN A 312 -15.00 0.25 -15.37
N THR A 313 -16.00 -0.02 -16.22
CA THR A 313 -17.42 -0.06 -15.83
C THR A 313 -17.87 -1.39 -15.24
N ARG A 314 -17.08 -2.45 -15.47
CA ARG A 314 -17.30 -3.81 -14.97
C ARG A 314 -16.82 -3.95 -13.53
N LEU A 315 -17.77 -3.96 -12.60
CA LEU A 315 -17.50 -3.97 -11.16
C LEU A 315 -16.79 -5.25 -10.70
N ASP A 316 -17.10 -6.40 -11.31
CA ASP A 316 -16.42 -7.67 -11.06
C ASP A 316 -14.90 -7.56 -11.31
N VAL A 317 -14.52 -6.98 -12.45
CA VAL A 317 -13.11 -6.75 -12.80
C VAL A 317 -12.47 -5.71 -11.89
N VAL A 318 -13.20 -4.65 -11.52
CA VAL A 318 -12.72 -3.62 -10.58
C VAL A 318 -12.40 -4.24 -9.21
N VAL A 319 -13.27 -5.11 -8.69
CA VAL A 319 -13.04 -5.80 -7.42
C VAL A 319 -11.79 -6.67 -7.50
N MET A 320 -11.65 -7.49 -8.55
CA MET A 320 -10.47 -8.32 -8.76
C MET A 320 -9.18 -7.49 -8.87
N LEU A 321 -9.24 -6.33 -9.51
CA LEU A 321 -8.11 -5.41 -9.66
C LEU A 321 -7.64 -4.85 -8.32
N ILE A 322 -8.58 -4.40 -7.49
CA ILE A 322 -8.27 -3.89 -6.14
C ILE A 322 -7.70 -5.01 -5.27
N MET A 323 -8.31 -6.20 -5.27
CA MET A 323 -7.81 -7.35 -4.49
C MET A 323 -6.40 -7.77 -4.92
N SER A 324 -6.16 -7.88 -6.23
CA SER A 324 -4.84 -8.19 -6.79
C SER A 324 -3.80 -7.13 -6.42
N ALA A 325 -4.17 -5.85 -6.45
CA ALA A 325 -3.28 -4.76 -6.05
C ALA A 325 -2.89 -4.83 -4.56
N CYS A 326 -3.84 -5.14 -3.67
CA CYS A 326 -3.56 -5.36 -2.24
C CYS A 326 -2.64 -6.56 -2.02
N MET A 327 -2.87 -7.67 -2.73
CA MET A 327 -1.99 -8.84 -2.68
C MET A 327 -0.58 -8.48 -3.14
N LEU A 328 -0.44 -7.81 -4.29
CA LEU A 328 0.86 -7.39 -4.82
C LEU A 328 1.56 -6.38 -3.90
N HIS A 329 0.82 -5.49 -3.25
CA HIS A 329 1.36 -4.60 -2.22
C HIS A 329 2.00 -5.42 -1.09
N ASN A 330 1.32 -6.44 -0.58
CA ASN A 330 1.88 -7.31 0.47
C ASN A 330 3.09 -8.13 0.01
N LEU A 331 3.04 -8.65 -1.21
CA LEU A 331 4.12 -9.42 -1.83
C LEU A 331 5.38 -8.56 -1.99
N CYS A 332 5.21 -7.32 -2.44
CA CYS A 332 6.32 -6.40 -2.66
C CYS A 332 6.73 -5.61 -1.41
N ALA A 333 5.97 -5.68 -0.31
CA ALA A 333 6.26 -4.96 0.93
C ALA A 333 7.50 -5.53 1.64
N GLY A 334 8.66 -4.96 1.30
CA GLY A 334 9.95 -5.18 1.98
C GLY A 334 10.06 -4.47 3.34
N PRO A 335 11.22 -4.56 4.01
CA PRO A 335 11.44 -3.94 5.33
C PRO A 335 11.19 -2.43 5.36
N ILE A 336 11.43 -1.73 4.24
CA ILE A 336 11.22 -0.28 4.10
C ILE A 336 10.82 -0.01 2.63
N ASP A 337 9.54 -0.19 2.29
CA ASP A 337 9.01 0.21 0.97
C ASP A 337 8.64 1.71 1.04
N ILE A 338 9.63 2.58 0.78
CA ILE A 338 9.44 4.03 0.69
C ILE A 338 8.76 4.33 -0.66
N CYS A 339 7.69 5.10 -0.64
CA CYS A 339 7.08 5.59 -1.86
C CYS A 339 8.07 6.55 -2.55
N GLU A 340 8.58 6.21 -3.73
CA GLU A 340 9.50 7.10 -4.48
C GLU A 340 8.86 8.46 -4.81
N ASP A 341 7.55 8.46 -5.10
CA ASP A 341 6.81 9.69 -5.37
C ASP A 341 6.69 10.56 -4.10
N HIS A 342 6.80 9.96 -2.90
CA HIS A 342 6.66 10.63 -1.62
C HIS A 342 7.65 10.06 -0.58
N PRO A 343 8.95 10.43 -0.65
CA PRO A 343 9.98 9.85 0.20
C PRO A 343 9.80 10.16 1.69
N ALA A 344 9.10 11.24 2.03
CA ALA A 344 8.72 11.61 3.40
C ALA A 344 7.42 10.93 3.89
N GLY A 345 6.88 9.99 3.12
CA GLY A 345 5.60 9.33 3.36
C GLY A 345 4.49 9.86 2.46
N CYS A 346 3.58 8.99 2.02
CA CYS A 346 2.44 9.38 1.19
C CYS A 346 1.57 10.41 1.93
N PRO A 347 1.24 11.54 1.31
CA PRO A 347 0.48 12.61 1.95
C PRO A 347 -0.90 12.11 2.40
N ARG A 348 -1.30 12.53 3.61
CA ARG A 348 -2.57 12.12 4.25
C ARG A 348 -3.82 12.64 3.53
N HIS A 349 -3.69 13.70 2.71
CA HIS A 349 -4.82 14.50 2.25
C HIS A 349 -4.86 14.83 0.76
N GLU A 350 -3.81 14.53 -0.02
CA GLU A 350 -3.79 14.91 -1.44
C GLU A 350 -4.66 14.00 -2.32
N ASP A 351 -4.92 12.77 -1.87
CA ASP A 351 -5.99 11.98 -2.44
C ASP A 351 -7.30 12.42 -1.76
N GLU A 352 -8.14 13.21 -2.45
CA GLU A 352 -9.55 13.49 -2.07
C GLU A 352 -10.42 12.20 -1.94
N ASN A 353 -9.78 11.04 -2.00
CA ASN A 353 -10.31 9.68 -2.03
C ASN A 353 -10.04 8.88 -0.75
N ILE A 354 -9.58 9.52 0.34
CA ILE A 354 -9.59 8.97 1.70
C ILE A 354 -10.75 9.60 2.47
#